data_AF-A0A258TF61-F1
#
_entry.id   AF-A0A258TF61-F1
#
_cell.length_a   1.000
_cell.length_b   1.000
_cell.length_c   1.000
_cell.angle_alpha   90.00
_cell.angle_beta   90.00
_cell.angle_gamma   90.00
#
_symmetry.space_group_name_H-M   'P 1'
#
loop_
_entity.id
_entity.type
_entity.pdbx_description
1 polymer ?
#
loop_
_entity_poly.entity_id
_entity_poly.type
_entity_poly.pdbx_seq_one_letter_code
_entity_poly.pdbx_strand_id
1 'polypeptide(L)'
;MGEYDAPRARDRLLCVDALLRAVRRSRAGDLSPAVSGMAGARGYAKGTIFRDRTCCSITRTMERAMARSILSMIFPRRFGQWFGPLLATGAAILAVAIIILSAGWINLSASIPHPPGWALILHGVFRRSTAYHARGLTIPAEFGSPRQVAKGAAYYGRVCARCHSGPGLGQNPVALSMRPRPQYLFREIDKFPPRDLFWVVKHGVKYSGMPSWPVQDRDDEVWSVVSFLKQMPKMTTAQFEALAYGDRSSAPSGPRAGPVNGASHGYVLPNFLAPPVDSHRYTAPAIGFDSIGDSGSLIAGCVACHGADGAGRPSGAFPNIALLNKVYIRDALTSFRNGTRQSGYMQTVAVQLSDDRIAALADYYASQPRRQSMKLAPAPAMLALGRQLATDGDAKRGIGACSTCHGAEGASPKGFSALDGQFPGYLAEQLKLFRIGVRGAEPGNSMGPLARNLTDREIDAVSLYYAARMPGAPAPQPAASLSGG
;
A
#
# COMPACT_ATOMS: atom_id res chain seq x y z
N MET A 1 6.92 59.02 -70.92
CA MET A 1 5.65 58.27 -70.79
C MET A 1 6.00 56.80 -70.84
N GLY A 2 5.34 55.99 -69.99
CA GLY A 2 5.91 54.75 -69.45
C GLY A 2 6.06 53.59 -70.41
N GLU A 3 6.83 52.59 -69.96
CA GLU A 3 6.52 51.16 -70.11
C GLU A 3 7.42 50.32 -69.21
N TYR A 4 6.80 49.38 -68.51
CA TYR A 4 7.42 48.28 -67.78
C TYR A 4 7.96 47.27 -68.81
N ASP A 5 9.15 46.71 -68.60
CA ASP A 5 9.41 45.34 -69.06
C ASP A 5 10.56 44.64 -68.32
N ALA A 6 10.34 43.37 -68.00
CA ALA A 6 11.21 42.51 -67.20
C ALA A 6 11.93 41.47 -68.08
N PRO A 7 13.16 41.06 -67.72
CA PRO A 7 13.41 39.61 -67.64
C PRO A 7 14.46 39.22 -66.57
N ARG A 8 14.02 38.75 -65.40
CA ARG A 8 14.86 37.96 -64.45
C ARG A 8 14.11 36.77 -63.85
N ALA A 9 13.18 36.18 -64.61
CA ALA A 9 12.36 35.05 -64.16
C ALA A 9 12.76 33.68 -64.75
N ARG A 10 13.53 33.62 -65.85
CA ARG A 10 13.82 32.34 -66.54
C ARG A 10 14.91 31.47 -65.88
N ASP A 11 15.94 32.06 -65.26
CA ASP A 11 17.06 31.27 -64.72
C ASP A 11 16.79 30.66 -63.33
N ARG A 12 15.83 31.20 -62.58
CA ARG A 12 15.45 30.66 -61.25
C ARG A 12 14.58 29.41 -61.32
N LEU A 13 13.80 29.25 -62.40
CA LEU A 13 12.92 28.08 -62.57
C LEU A 13 13.71 26.79 -62.87
N LEU A 14 14.80 26.87 -63.62
CA LEU A 14 15.62 25.68 -63.97
C LEU A 14 16.32 25.05 -62.77
N CYS A 15 16.63 25.83 -61.73
CA CYS A 15 17.31 25.35 -60.53
C CYS A 15 16.35 24.64 -59.54
N VAL A 16 15.12 25.15 -59.41
CA VAL A 16 14.07 24.57 -58.56
C VAL A 16 13.58 23.24 -59.12
N ASP A 17 13.48 23.12 -60.44
CA ASP A 17 13.03 21.90 -61.13
C ASP A 17 14.07 20.76 -61.07
N ALA A 18 15.36 21.09 -60.96
CA ALA A 18 16.43 20.10 -60.72
C ALA A 18 16.40 19.57 -59.28
N LEU A 19 16.12 20.43 -58.30
CA LEU A 19 16.06 20.06 -56.88
C LEU A 19 14.82 19.22 -56.55
N LEU A 20 13.66 19.54 -57.12
CA LEU A 20 12.42 18.79 -56.91
C LEU A 20 12.47 17.38 -57.54
N ARG A 21 13.19 17.21 -58.66
CA ARG A 21 13.44 15.89 -59.28
C ARG A 21 14.39 15.02 -58.45
N ALA A 22 15.37 15.60 -57.78
CA ALA A 22 16.26 14.88 -56.87
C ALA A 22 15.53 14.39 -55.61
N VAL A 23 14.64 15.22 -55.04
CA VAL A 23 13.86 14.85 -53.84
C VAL A 23 12.81 13.77 -54.13
N ARG A 24 12.15 13.80 -55.29
CA ARG A 24 11.19 12.74 -55.69
C ARG A 24 11.83 11.37 -55.92
N ARG A 25 13.07 11.31 -56.41
CA ARG A 25 13.81 10.04 -56.56
C ARG A 25 14.27 9.44 -55.22
N SER A 26 14.42 10.26 -54.18
CA SER A 26 14.82 9.78 -52.84
C SER A 26 13.66 9.24 -51.98
N ARG A 27 12.40 9.47 -52.39
CA ARG A 27 11.19 9.06 -51.63
C ARG A 27 10.49 7.80 -52.15
N ALA A 28 10.96 7.22 -53.26
CA ALA A 28 10.44 5.96 -53.79
C ALA A 28 11.57 4.94 -53.83
N GLY A 29 11.62 4.03 -52.87
CA GLY A 29 12.63 2.96 -52.84
C GLY A 29 12.56 2.12 -51.56
N ASP A 30 11.91 0.96 -51.69
CA ASP A 30 11.69 -0.08 -50.70
C ASP A 30 12.93 -0.61 -49.97
N LEU A 31 12.68 -1.12 -48.76
CA LEU A 31 13.54 -2.02 -47.97
C LEU A 31 13.65 -3.37 -48.71
N SER A 32 14.82 -3.93 -49.02
CA SER A 32 15.66 -4.82 -48.16
C SER A 32 16.81 -5.44 -49.02
N PRO A 33 17.83 -6.12 -48.44
CA PRO A 33 19.21 -6.03 -48.90
C PRO A 33 19.76 -7.30 -49.59
N ALA A 34 20.77 -7.11 -50.44
CA ALA A 34 21.64 -8.19 -50.93
C ALA A 34 23.11 -7.72 -51.05
N VAL A 35 23.91 -8.13 -50.07
CA VAL A 35 25.22 -8.81 -50.15
C VAL A 35 26.18 -8.49 -51.31
N SER A 36 27.40 -8.09 -50.91
CA SER A 36 28.74 -8.32 -51.50
C SER A 36 29.12 -7.80 -52.89
N GLY A 37 30.33 -7.22 -52.96
CA GLY A 37 31.23 -7.43 -54.10
C GLY A 37 31.99 -6.20 -54.59
N MET A 38 33.30 -6.16 -54.29
CA MET A 38 34.42 -5.79 -55.18
C MET A 38 34.34 -4.47 -56.00
N ALA A 39 35.21 -3.49 -55.75
CA ALA A 39 36.61 -3.39 -56.25
C ALA A 39 36.72 -3.01 -57.75
N GLY A 40 37.49 -1.94 -58.03
CA GLY A 40 37.84 -1.44 -59.38
C GLY A 40 36.84 -0.39 -59.89
N ALA A 41 37.20 0.77 -60.43
CA ALA A 41 38.41 1.11 -61.16
C ALA A 41 38.74 2.60 -60.99
N ARG A 42 40.06 2.86 -60.94
CA ARG A 42 40.66 4.18 -61.11
C ARG A 42 40.61 4.57 -62.58
N GLY A 43 40.38 5.86 -62.80
CA GLY A 43 40.93 6.59 -63.95
C GLY A 43 39.89 6.98 -65.00
N TYR A 44 39.54 8.26 -65.06
CA TYR A 44 39.86 9.10 -66.23
C TYR A 44 39.88 10.58 -65.84
N ALA A 45 40.84 11.27 -66.45
CA ALA A 45 41.38 12.59 -66.17
C ALA A 45 40.35 13.74 -66.32
N LYS A 46 40.35 14.68 -65.38
CA LYS A 46 40.80 16.08 -65.53
C LYS A 46 40.28 16.79 -66.79
N GLY A 47 39.34 17.71 -66.58
CA GLY A 47 38.98 18.76 -67.54
C GLY A 47 38.19 19.88 -66.87
N THR A 48 38.86 21.02 -66.65
CA THR A 48 38.29 22.38 -66.53
C THR A 48 37.15 22.61 -65.52
N ILE A 49 37.50 22.74 -64.24
CA ILE A 49 36.68 23.49 -63.28
C ILE A 49 36.99 24.97 -63.45
N PHE A 50 36.06 25.70 -64.07
CA PHE A 50 36.07 27.15 -64.06
C PHE A 50 35.97 27.63 -62.61
N ARG A 51 37.00 28.35 -62.18
CA ARG A 51 37.02 29.19 -60.98
C ARG A 51 35.83 30.14 -61.07
N ASP A 52 34.85 29.98 -60.17
CA ASP A 52 34.00 31.11 -59.83
C ASP A 52 33.93 31.29 -58.32
N ARG A 53 34.70 32.27 -57.84
CA ARG A 53 34.78 32.68 -56.43
C ARG A 53 33.47 33.32 -55.94
N THR A 54 32.55 33.69 -56.85
CA THR A 54 31.29 34.35 -56.49
C THR A 54 30.28 33.38 -55.84
N CYS A 55 30.18 32.14 -56.32
CA CYS A 55 29.21 31.15 -55.83
C CYS A 55 29.48 30.69 -54.38
N CYS A 56 30.75 30.68 -53.97
CA CYS A 56 31.18 30.35 -52.60
C CYS A 56 31.06 31.55 -51.62
N SER A 57 30.93 32.77 -52.14
CA SER A 57 30.68 33.97 -51.33
C SER A 57 29.19 34.16 -51.06
N ILE A 58 28.33 33.97 -52.07
CA ILE A 58 26.87 34.16 -51.98
C ILE A 58 26.24 33.16 -51.02
N THR A 59 26.66 31.89 -51.06
CA THR A 59 26.20 30.84 -50.12
C THR A 59 26.60 31.13 -48.68
N ARG A 60 27.83 31.59 -48.42
CA ARG A 60 28.30 31.98 -47.08
C ARG A 60 27.66 33.27 -46.56
N THR A 61 27.33 34.24 -47.42
CA THR A 61 26.58 35.43 -47.03
C THR A 61 25.09 35.16 -46.80
N MET A 62 24.46 34.25 -47.56
CA MET A 62 23.07 33.85 -47.33
C MET A 62 22.92 32.99 -46.07
N GLU A 63 23.83 32.06 -45.78
CA GLU A 63 23.84 31.33 -44.50
C GLU A 63 24.04 32.28 -43.31
N ARG A 64 24.97 33.24 -43.39
CA ARG A 64 25.20 34.22 -42.32
C ARG A 64 24.05 35.22 -42.15
N ALA A 65 23.38 35.60 -43.24
CA ALA A 65 22.22 36.49 -43.21
C ALA A 65 20.95 35.77 -42.71
N MET A 66 20.72 34.51 -43.13
CA MET A 66 19.62 33.68 -42.62
C MET A 66 19.83 33.28 -41.16
N ALA A 67 21.05 32.91 -40.76
CA ALA A 67 21.38 32.61 -39.36
C ALA A 67 21.22 33.85 -38.46
N ARG A 68 21.65 35.04 -38.91
CA ARG A 68 21.43 36.30 -38.17
C ARG A 68 19.95 36.71 -38.11
N SER A 69 19.19 36.46 -39.17
CA SER A 69 17.75 36.76 -39.23
C SER A 69 16.95 35.85 -38.31
N ILE A 70 17.21 34.54 -38.33
CA ILE A 70 16.58 33.54 -37.44
C ILE A 70 16.97 33.79 -35.98
N LEU A 71 18.26 34.07 -35.68
CA LEU A 71 18.65 34.45 -34.32
C LEU A 71 17.97 35.75 -33.87
N SER A 72 17.77 36.73 -34.74
CA SER A 72 17.08 37.99 -34.38
C SER A 72 15.55 37.86 -34.28
N MET A 73 14.98 36.81 -34.88
CA MET A 73 13.57 36.41 -34.74
C MET A 73 13.34 35.63 -33.44
N ILE A 74 14.29 34.79 -33.04
CA ILE A 74 14.24 34.00 -31.79
C ILE A 74 14.71 34.83 -30.58
N PHE A 75 15.62 35.79 -30.79
CA PHE A 75 16.15 36.69 -29.76
C PHE A 75 15.91 38.16 -30.17
N PRO A 76 14.79 38.79 -29.76
CA PRO A 76 14.52 40.19 -30.09
C PRO A 76 15.65 41.10 -29.58
N ARG A 77 15.95 42.16 -30.34
CA ARG A 77 17.06 43.13 -30.13
C ARG A 77 17.10 43.81 -28.74
N ARG A 78 16.07 43.63 -27.92
CA ARG A 78 15.99 44.10 -26.53
C ARG A 78 15.64 42.94 -25.61
N PHE A 79 16.49 41.92 -25.54
CA PHE A 79 16.34 40.79 -24.61
C PHE A 79 16.12 41.27 -23.16
N GLY A 80 16.69 42.43 -22.80
CA GLY A 80 16.43 43.19 -21.56
C GLY A 80 14.96 43.45 -21.23
N GLN A 81 14.09 43.67 -22.23
CA GLN A 81 12.67 43.99 -22.03
C GLN A 81 11.83 42.80 -21.56
N TRP A 82 12.32 41.57 -21.73
CA TRP A 82 11.64 40.36 -21.27
C TRP A 82 11.97 40.01 -19.82
N PHE A 83 13.08 40.52 -19.26
CA PHE A 83 13.45 40.23 -17.87
C PHE A 83 12.44 40.77 -16.87
N GLY A 84 11.94 42.00 -17.05
CA GLY A 84 10.92 42.58 -16.16
C GLY A 84 9.65 41.72 -16.09
N PRO A 85 8.99 41.43 -17.22
CA PRO A 85 7.82 40.56 -17.27
C PRO A 85 8.09 39.12 -16.77
N LEU A 86 9.24 38.52 -17.10
CA LEU A 86 9.59 37.17 -16.62
C LEU A 86 9.82 37.15 -15.10
N LEU A 87 10.49 38.15 -14.55
CA LEU A 87 10.69 38.31 -13.10
C LEU A 87 9.37 38.57 -12.39
N ALA A 88 8.52 39.45 -12.91
CA ALA A 88 7.20 39.71 -12.34
C ALA A 88 6.31 38.47 -12.38
N THR A 89 6.31 37.73 -13.49
CA THR A 89 5.57 36.46 -13.62
C THR A 89 6.11 35.41 -12.66
N GLY A 90 7.43 35.27 -12.56
CA GLY A 90 8.07 34.35 -11.61
C GLY A 90 7.75 34.70 -10.15
N ALA A 91 7.79 35.98 -9.80
CA ALA A 91 7.41 36.48 -8.47
C ALA A 91 5.92 36.23 -8.18
N ALA A 92 5.04 36.44 -9.15
CA ALA A 92 3.61 36.17 -9.02
C ALA A 92 3.34 34.67 -8.81
N ILE A 93 3.98 33.79 -9.60
CA ILE A 93 3.88 32.33 -9.43
C ILE A 93 4.39 31.92 -8.05
N LEU A 94 5.52 32.47 -7.61
CA LEU A 94 6.08 32.20 -6.29
C LEU A 94 5.14 32.67 -5.18
N ALA A 95 4.57 33.87 -5.29
CA ALA A 95 3.61 34.39 -4.33
C ALA A 95 2.35 33.51 -4.26
N VAL A 96 1.80 33.09 -5.39
CA VAL A 96 0.67 32.15 -5.44
C VAL A 96 1.04 30.81 -4.81
N ALA A 97 2.22 30.26 -5.11
CA ALA A 97 2.69 29.01 -4.50
C ALA A 97 2.83 29.15 -2.98
N ILE A 98 3.39 30.26 -2.49
CA ILE A 98 3.50 30.55 -1.05
C ILE A 98 2.10 30.64 -0.42
N ILE A 99 1.15 31.33 -1.05
CA ILE A 99 -0.23 31.42 -0.56
C ILE A 99 -0.86 30.02 -0.49
N ILE A 100 -0.78 29.22 -1.55
CA ILE A 100 -1.34 27.86 -1.59
C ILE A 100 -0.73 26.99 -0.48
N LEU A 101 0.59 27.05 -0.30
CA LEU A 101 1.31 26.24 0.69
C LEU A 101 1.02 26.71 2.13
N SER A 102 1.02 28.02 2.37
CA SER A 102 0.79 28.61 3.69
C SER A 102 -0.68 28.53 4.13
N ALA A 103 -1.62 28.58 3.18
CA ALA A 103 -3.04 28.41 3.45
C ALA A 103 -3.44 26.94 3.66
N GLY A 104 -2.53 25.99 3.46
CA GLY A 104 -2.80 24.56 3.64
C GLY A 104 -3.78 23.97 2.62
N TRP A 105 -3.93 24.59 1.45
CA TRP A 105 -4.88 24.13 0.41
C TRP A 105 -4.47 22.81 -0.23
N ILE A 106 -3.20 22.39 -0.10
CA ILE A 106 -2.73 21.10 -0.59
C ILE A 106 -2.95 20.04 0.48
N ASN A 107 -3.89 19.14 0.23
CA ASN A 107 -4.12 17.98 1.08
C ASN A 107 -3.05 16.90 0.81
N LEU A 108 -2.16 16.67 1.79
CA LEU A 108 -1.10 15.67 1.73
C LEU A 108 -1.46 14.33 2.39
N SER A 109 -2.74 14.08 2.65
CA SER A 109 -3.18 12.82 3.27
C SER A 109 -2.95 11.62 2.35
N ALA A 110 -2.33 10.56 2.88
CA ALA A 110 -2.07 9.32 2.14
C ALA A 110 -3.36 8.54 1.82
N SER A 111 -4.47 8.89 2.48
CA SER A 111 -5.80 8.34 2.20
C SER A 111 -6.38 8.81 0.88
N ILE A 112 -5.87 9.92 0.30
CA ILE A 112 -6.34 10.45 -0.99
C ILE A 112 -5.43 9.92 -2.12
N PRO A 113 -5.99 9.37 -3.20
CA PRO A 113 -5.19 8.93 -4.34
C PRO A 113 -4.59 10.13 -5.07
N HIS A 114 -3.39 9.95 -5.65
CA HIS A 114 -2.85 10.94 -6.58
C HIS A 114 -3.77 11.11 -7.82
N PRO A 115 -3.73 12.27 -8.48
CA PRO A 115 -4.41 12.47 -9.75
C PRO A 115 -4.03 11.38 -10.79
N PRO A 116 -4.93 11.06 -11.74
CA PRO A 116 -4.62 10.15 -12.83
C PRO A 116 -3.33 10.54 -13.57
N GLY A 117 -2.52 9.54 -13.94
CA GLY A 117 -1.24 9.75 -14.65
C GLY A 117 -0.06 10.16 -13.76
N TRP A 118 -0.29 10.67 -12.54
CA TRP A 118 0.79 11.10 -11.65
C TRP A 118 1.76 9.96 -11.29
N ALA A 119 1.22 8.76 -11.07
CA ALA A 119 2.02 7.57 -10.80
C ALA A 119 2.96 7.20 -11.96
N LEU A 120 2.55 7.40 -13.22
CA LEU A 120 3.39 7.14 -14.39
C LEU A 120 4.59 8.08 -14.44
N ILE A 121 4.36 9.37 -14.15
CA ILE A 121 5.40 10.39 -14.11
C ILE A 121 6.39 10.06 -12.98
N LEU A 122 5.91 9.88 -11.76
CA LEU A 122 6.76 9.60 -10.61
C LEU A 122 7.57 8.31 -10.79
N HIS A 123 6.94 7.25 -11.30
CA HIS A 123 7.64 5.99 -11.55
C HIS A 123 8.66 6.11 -12.68
N GLY A 124 8.36 6.89 -13.73
CA GLY A 124 9.30 7.18 -14.82
C GLY A 124 10.54 7.95 -14.33
N VAL A 125 10.34 8.99 -13.51
CA VAL A 125 11.42 9.76 -12.88
C VAL A 125 12.26 8.86 -11.98
N PHE A 126 11.63 8.06 -11.14
CA PHE A 126 12.29 7.08 -10.28
C PHE A 126 13.20 6.15 -11.08
N ARG A 127 12.68 5.50 -12.14
CA ARG A 127 13.48 4.56 -12.96
C ARG A 127 14.66 5.24 -13.64
N ARG A 128 14.47 6.43 -14.23
CA ARG A 128 15.56 7.18 -14.89
C ARG A 128 16.63 7.63 -13.89
N SER A 129 16.22 8.12 -12.73
CA SER A 129 17.13 8.53 -11.66
C SER A 129 17.97 7.35 -11.17
N THR A 130 17.32 6.23 -10.85
CA THR A 130 18.00 5.01 -10.40
C THR A 130 19.01 4.52 -11.43
N ALA A 131 18.62 4.38 -12.70
CA ALA A 131 19.52 3.92 -13.76
C ALA A 131 20.72 4.86 -13.96
N TYR A 132 20.51 6.18 -13.88
CA TYR A 132 21.59 7.17 -13.98
C TYR A 132 22.63 7.01 -12.87
N HIS A 133 22.18 6.84 -11.64
CA HIS A 133 23.08 6.74 -10.49
C HIS A 133 23.72 5.34 -10.34
N ALA A 134 23.03 4.29 -10.79
CA ALA A 134 23.53 2.92 -10.77
C ALA A 134 24.58 2.60 -11.85
N ARG A 135 24.77 3.47 -12.85
CA ARG A 135 25.58 3.20 -14.05
C ARG A 135 27.04 2.79 -13.77
N GLY A 136 27.65 3.34 -12.72
CA GLY A 136 29.05 3.10 -12.33
C GLY A 136 29.26 1.92 -11.39
N LEU A 137 28.19 1.27 -10.91
CA LEU A 137 28.30 0.19 -9.93
C LEU A 137 28.86 -1.09 -10.56
N THR A 138 29.87 -1.69 -9.95
CA THR A 138 30.39 -2.99 -10.34
C THR A 138 29.67 -4.10 -9.58
N ILE A 139 29.22 -5.13 -10.29
CA ILE A 139 28.64 -6.33 -9.67
C ILE A 139 29.80 -7.19 -9.15
N PRO A 140 29.83 -7.56 -7.86
CA PRO A 140 30.89 -8.41 -7.30
C PRO A 140 30.93 -9.80 -7.94
N ALA A 141 32.11 -10.45 -7.95
CA ALA A 141 32.29 -11.76 -8.57
C ALA A 141 31.48 -12.86 -7.86
N GLU A 142 31.29 -12.72 -6.55
CA GLU A 142 30.53 -13.64 -5.70
C GLU A 142 29.00 -13.43 -5.75
N PHE A 143 28.51 -12.52 -6.60
CA PHE A 143 27.09 -12.24 -6.79
C PHE A 143 26.32 -13.51 -7.17
N GLY A 144 25.21 -13.77 -6.48
CA GLY A 144 24.40 -14.97 -6.69
C GLY A 144 24.96 -16.26 -6.07
N SER A 145 26.13 -16.21 -5.40
CA SER A 145 26.66 -17.39 -4.68
C SER A 145 25.70 -17.88 -3.59
N PRO A 146 25.67 -19.19 -3.29
CA PRO A 146 24.78 -19.74 -2.24
C PRO A 146 24.93 -19.02 -0.89
N ARG A 147 26.16 -18.63 -0.52
CA ARG A 147 26.44 -17.87 0.70
C ARG A 147 25.79 -16.48 0.68
N GLN A 148 25.91 -15.73 -0.41
CA GLN A 148 25.27 -14.41 -0.52
C GLN A 148 23.75 -14.53 -0.52
N VAL A 149 23.19 -15.51 -1.24
CA VAL A 149 21.75 -15.76 -1.30
C VAL A 149 21.20 -16.10 0.09
N ALA A 150 21.88 -16.95 0.86
CA ALA A 150 21.48 -17.28 2.23
C ALA A 150 21.56 -16.07 3.18
N LYS A 151 22.66 -15.30 3.14
CA LYS A 151 22.82 -14.07 3.94
C LYS A 151 21.72 -13.04 3.60
N GLY A 152 21.43 -12.87 2.31
CA GLY A 152 20.38 -11.99 1.81
C GLY A 152 18.98 -12.43 2.22
N ALA A 153 18.68 -13.72 2.14
CA ALA A 153 17.39 -14.29 2.54
C ALA A 153 17.09 -14.03 4.02
N ALA A 154 18.07 -14.28 4.90
CA ALA A 154 17.93 -14.10 6.33
C ALA A 154 17.63 -12.63 6.69
N TYR A 155 18.28 -11.68 6.01
CA TYR A 155 17.99 -10.25 6.20
C TYR A 155 16.63 -9.86 5.61
N TYR A 156 16.34 -10.31 4.38
CA TYR A 156 15.10 -10.01 3.68
C TYR A 156 13.88 -10.44 4.49
N GLY A 157 13.86 -11.67 5.02
CA GLY A 157 12.75 -12.18 5.83
C GLY A 157 12.46 -11.31 7.04
N ARG A 158 13.50 -10.81 7.71
CA ARG A 158 13.37 -10.02 8.95
C ARG A 158 12.96 -8.57 8.71
N VAL A 159 13.37 -7.99 7.58
CA VAL A 159 13.26 -6.54 7.34
C VAL A 159 12.33 -6.23 6.18
N CYS A 160 12.60 -6.80 5.01
CA CYS A 160 11.97 -6.42 3.76
C CYS A 160 10.60 -7.09 3.56
N ALA A 161 10.49 -8.36 3.97
CA ALA A 161 9.30 -9.19 3.76
C ALA A 161 8.04 -8.65 4.46
N ARG A 162 8.19 -7.82 5.51
CA ARG A 162 7.07 -7.17 6.21
C ARG A 162 6.25 -6.25 5.31
N CYS A 163 6.91 -5.62 4.32
CA CYS A 163 6.25 -4.75 3.33
C CYS A 163 6.10 -5.44 1.97
N HIS A 164 7.11 -6.19 1.55
CA HIS A 164 7.20 -6.77 0.21
C HIS A 164 6.72 -8.22 0.10
N SER A 165 6.49 -8.89 1.24
CA SER A 165 6.13 -10.31 1.35
C SER A 165 7.18 -11.27 0.75
N GLY A 166 6.90 -12.57 0.78
CA GLY A 166 7.68 -13.63 0.16
C GLY A 166 6.86 -14.47 -0.83
N PRO A 167 7.51 -15.38 -1.59
CA PRO A 167 6.84 -16.34 -2.45
C PRO A 167 5.67 -17.03 -1.73
N GLY A 168 4.48 -17.00 -2.32
CA GLY A 168 3.31 -17.66 -1.74
C GLY A 168 2.56 -16.88 -0.66
N LEU A 169 3.13 -15.80 -0.12
CA LEU A 169 2.62 -15.11 1.07
C LEU A 169 1.97 -13.76 0.73
N GLY A 170 0.96 -13.34 1.49
CA GLY A 170 0.24 -12.08 1.27
C GLY A 170 1.01 -10.86 1.77
N GLN A 171 0.74 -9.67 1.22
CA GLN A 171 1.24 -8.42 1.79
C GLN A 171 0.32 -7.94 2.93
N ASN A 172 0.90 -7.29 3.93
CA ASN A 172 0.16 -6.75 5.06
C ASN A 172 -0.78 -5.59 4.62
N PRO A 173 -2.01 -5.49 5.13
CA PRO A 173 -2.91 -4.36 4.90
C PRO A 173 -2.27 -2.98 5.12
N VAL A 174 -1.43 -2.84 6.15
CA VAL A 174 -0.73 -1.59 6.44
C VAL A 174 0.23 -1.25 5.30
N ALA A 175 0.99 -2.23 4.82
CA ALA A 175 1.87 -2.07 3.67
C ALA A 175 1.08 -1.68 2.41
N LEU A 176 -0.05 -2.34 2.16
CA LEU A 176 -0.93 -2.02 1.02
C LEU A 176 -1.66 -0.67 1.13
N SER A 177 -1.69 -0.10 2.33
CA SER A 177 -2.22 1.24 2.60
C SER A 177 -1.19 2.35 2.40
N MET A 178 0.09 2.02 2.22
CA MET A 178 1.15 3.01 1.99
C MET A 178 1.03 3.69 0.63
N ARG A 179 1.50 4.94 0.53
CA ARG A 179 1.61 5.70 -0.72
C ARG A 179 3.05 6.22 -0.86
N PRO A 180 3.82 5.77 -1.88
CA PRO A 180 3.49 4.71 -2.83
C PRO A 180 3.36 3.34 -2.16
N ARG A 181 2.59 2.45 -2.78
CA ARG A 181 2.44 1.07 -2.29
C ARG A 181 3.70 0.25 -2.60
N PRO A 182 4.23 -0.52 -1.63
CA PRO A 182 5.32 -1.45 -1.87
C PRO A 182 4.84 -2.55 -2.83
N GLN A 183 5.63 -2.80 -3.87
CA GLN A 183 5.35 -3.84 -4.83
C GLN A 183 5.55 -5.23 -4.21
N TYR A 184 4.79 -6.23 -4.66
CA TYR A 184 5.06 -7.62 -4.36
C TYR A 184 6.28 -8.09 -5.17
N LEU A 185 7.47 -8.02 -4.57
CA LEU A 185 8.74 -8.16 -5.28
C LEU A 185 8.89 -9.50 -6.02
N PHE A 186 8.27 -10.57 -5.51
CA PHE A 186 8.27 -11.87 -6.18
C PHE A 186 7.79 -11.84 -7.64
N ARG A 187 6.91 -10.90 -8.01
CA ARG A 187 6.42 -10.74 -9.39
C ARG A 187 7.12 -9.65 -10.20
N GLU A 188 7.80 -8.74 -9.50
CA GLU A 188 8.24 -7.47 -10.08
C GLU A 188 9.76 -7.36 -10.20
N ILE A 189 10.52 -8.20 -9.46
CA ILE A 189 11.97 -8.05 -9.32
C ILE A 189 12.74 -8.24 -10.63
N ASP A 190 12.23 -9.04 -11.55
CA ASP A 190 12.88 -9.29 -12.83
C ASP A 190 12.83 -8.10 -13.79
N LYS A 191 11.99 -7.10 -13.51
CA LYS A 191 11.92 -5.84 -14.26
C LYS A 191 13.10 -4.90 -13.97
N PHE A 192 13.92 -5.21 -12.97
CA PHE A 192 15.02 -4.36 -12.51
C PHE A 192 16.39 -5.04 -12.70
N PRO A 193 17.36 -4.35 -13.33
CA PRO A 193 18.75 -4.79 -13.35
C PRO A 193 19.35 -4.89 -11.93
N PRO A 194 20.33 -5.78 -11.68
CA PRO A 194 20.95 -5.90 -10.35
C PRO A 194 21.55 -4.59 -9.81
N ARG A 195 22.13 -3.75 -10.68
CA ARG A 195 22.71 -2.46 -10.28
C ARG A 195 21.63 -1.47 -9.81
N ASP A 196 20.49 -1.45 -10.49
CA ASP A 196 19.34 -0.62 -10.11
C ASP A 196 18.77 -1.09 -8.76
N LEU A 197 18.65 -2.41 -8.56
CA LEU A 197 18.23 -2.99 -7.29
C LEU A 197 19.20 -2.63 -6.16
N PHE A 198 20.50 -2.72 -6.41
CA PHE A 198 21.51 -2.29 -5.44
C PHE A 198 21.31 -0.84 -5.04
N TRP A 199 21.17 0.07 -6.02
CA TRP A 199 20.96 1.49 -5.75
C TRP A 199 19.71 1.73 -4.89
N VAL A 200 18.61 1.07 -5.24
CA VAL A 200 17.33 1.20 -4.55
C VAL A 200 17.41 0.60 -3.13
N VAL A 201 18.04 -0.55 -2.94
CA VAL A 201 18.20 -1.17 -1.60
C VAL A 201 19.15 -0.33 -0.73
N LYS A 202 20.23 0.20 -1.29
CA LYS A 202 21.21 1.02 -0.56
C LYS A 202 20.63 2.36 -0.11
N HIS A 203 19.89 3.03 -0.97
CA HIS A 203 19.47 4.42 -0.75
C HIS A 203 17.98 4.58 -0.43
N GLY A 204 17.18 3.53 -0.56
CA GLY A 204 15.74 3.61 -0.38
C GLY A 204 15.06 4.48 -1.44
N VAL A 205 13.85 4.94 -1.13
CA VAL A 205 13.10 5.84 -2.02
C VAL A 205 12.58 7.02 -1.22
N LYS A 206 13.08 8.22 -1.53
CA LYS A 206 12.69 9.46 -0.86
C LYS A 206 11.18 9.72 -1.02
N TYR A 207 10.56 10.26 0.04
CA TYR A 207 9.12 10.51 0.12
C TYR A 207 8.26 9.24 -0.03
N SER A 208 8.82 8.11 0.40
CA SER A 208 8.11 6.85 0.56
C SER A 208 8.45 6.22 1.91
N GLY A 209 7.78 5.14 2.28
CA GLY A 209 8.17 4.35 3.45
C GLY A 209 9.28 3.34 3.19
N MET A 210 9.97 3.38 2.04
CA MET A 210 11.16 2.56 1.78
C MET A 210 12.43 3.27 2.29
N PRO A 211 13.03 2.81 3.41
CA PRO A 211 14.18 3.45 4.02
C PRO A 211 15.46 3.20 3.23
N SER A 212 16.48 4.04 3.44
CA SER A 212 17.84 3.74 3.02
C SER A 212 18.46 2.66 3.90
N TRP A 213 19.49 1.98 3.38
CA TRP A 213 20.33 1.11 4.20
C TRP A 213 20.95 1.93 5.34
N PRO A 214 20.98 1.42 6.58
CA PRO A 214 21.44 2.22 7.73
C PRO A 214 22.95 2.50 7.70
N VAL A 215 23.72 1.68 7.00
CA VAL A 215 25.20 1.73 6.96
C VAL A 215 25.68 1.84 5.51
N GLN A 216 26.08 3.04 5.07
CA GLN A 216 26.27 3.36 3.65
C GLN A 216 27.59 2.82 3.03
N ASP A 217 28.51 2.31 3.83
CA ASP A 217 29.82 1.78 3.43
C ASP A 217 29.86 0.24 3.39
N ARG A 218 28.74 -0.44 3.67
CA ARG A 218 28.64 -1.91 3.71
C ARG A 218 27.92 -2.48 2.50
N ASP A 219 28.51 -2.25 1.32
CA ASP A 219 27.97 -2.68 0.03
C ASP A 219 27.84 -4.22 -0.08
N ASP A 220 28.67 -4.98 0.65
CA ASP A 220 28.62 -6.44 0.71
C ASP A 220 27.26 -6.96 1.24
N GLU A 221 26.64 -6.24 2.16
CA GLU A 221 25.35 -6.60 2.75
C GLU A 221 24.22 -6.33 1.75
N VAL A 222 24.27 -5.18 1.08
CA VAL A 222 23.31 -4.80 0.03
C VAL A 222 23.37 -5.80 -1.11
N TRP A 223 24.56 -6.15 -1.60
CA TRP A 223 24.73 -7.14 -2.67
C TRP A 223 24.22 -8.52 -2.27
N SER A 224 24.36 -8.92 -1.00
CA SER A 224 23.78 -10.18 -0.51
C SER A 224 22.25 -10.19 -0.66
N VAL A 225 21.57 -9.07 -0.33
CA VAL A 225 20.13 -8.93 -0.52
C VAL A 225 19.75 -8.93 -2.01
N VAL A 226 20.49 -8.21 -2.87
CA VAL A 226 20.21 -8.20 -4.32
C VAL A 226 20.39 -9.60 -4.93
N SER A 227 21.42 -10.34 -4.49
CA SER A 227 21.63 -11.74 -4.88
C SER A 227 20.44 -12.61 -4.52
N PHE A 228 19.92 -12.48 -3.29
CA PHE A 228 18.70 -13.19 -2.88
C PHE A 228 17.48 -12.77 -3.71
N LEU A 229 17.27 -11.46 -3.89
CA LEU A 229 16.15 -10.91 -4.66
C LEU A 229 16.08 -11.48 -6.08
N LYS A 230 17.22 -11.70 -6.74
CA LYS A 230 17.28 -12.30 -8.08
C LYS A 230 17.01 -13.81 -8.11
N GLN A 231 17.10 -14.51 -6.99
CA GLN A 231 16.81 -15.94 -6.88
C GLN A 231 15.43 -16.23 -6.31
N MET A 232 14.86 -15.31 -5.54
CA MET A 232 13.56 -15.44 -4.90
C MET A 232 12.41 -15.86 -5.86
N PRO A 233 12.29 -15.35 -7.11
CA PRO A 233 11.23 -15.77 -8.05
C PRO A 233 11.22 -17.27 -8.39
N LYS A 234 12.34 -17.96 -8.17
CA LYS A 234 12.52 -19.38 -8.49
C LYS A 234 12.22 -20.31 -7.31
N MET A 235 11.84 -19.75 -6.17
CA MET A 235 11.63 -20.48 -4.91
C MET A 235 10.15 -20.78 -4.67
N THR A 236 9.87 -21.96 -4.11
CA THR A 236 8.57 -22.24 -3.47
C THR A 236 8.46 -21.51 -2.14
N THR A 237 7.24 -21.42 -1.60
CA THR A 237 7.00 -20.88 -0.24
C THR A 237 7.87 -21.56 0.81
N ALA A 238 7.91 -22.91 0.80
CA ALA A 238 8.67 -23.69 1.77
C ALA A 238 10.19 -23.45 1.66
N GLN A 239 10.71 -23.34 0.43
CA GLN A 239 12.12 -23.02 0.19
C GLN A 239 12.47 -21.62 0.71
N PHE A 240 11.61 -20.63 0.46
CA PHE A 240 11.77 -19.28 0.98
C PHE A 240 11.78 -19.28 2.51
N GLU A 241 10.78 -19.92 3.14
CA GLU A 241 10.66 -19.93 4.60
C GLU A 241 11.86 -20.59 5.27
N ALA A 242 12.30 -21.74 4.76
CA ALA A 242 13.48 -22.44 5.28
C ALA A 242 14.74 -21.58 5.18
N LEU A 243 14.94 -20.88 4.06
CA LEU A 243 16.15 -20.08 3.84
C LEU A 243 16.11 -18.74 4.60
N ALA A 244 14.96 -18.08 4.67
CA ALA A 244 14.82 -16.77 5.29
C ALA A 244 14.69 -16.84 6.83
N TYR A 245 14.13 -17.93 7.35
CA TYR A 245 13.82 -18.05 8.77
C TYR A 245 14.49 -19.25 9.47
N GLY A 246 15.15 -20.13 8.74
CA GLY A 246 15.81 -21.32 9.28
C GLY A 246 14.87 -22.49 9.55
N ASP A 247 15.42 -23.62 9.99
CA ASP A 247 14.65 -24.81 10.39
C ASP A 247 14.00 -24.57 11.77
N ARG A 248 12.66 -24.55 11.80
CA ARG A 248 11.84 -24.19 12.97
C ARG A 248 11.50 -25.40 13.84
N SER A 249 12.00 -26.60 13.50
CA SER A 249 11.67 -27.88 14.15
C SER A 249 12.14 -28.01 15.61
N SER A 250 13.07 -27.14 16.05
CA SER A 250 13.77 -27.20 17.34
C SER A 250 13.26 -26.22 18.42
N ALA A 251 12.17 -25.48 18.20
CA ALA A 251 11.61 -24.56 19.20
C ALA A 251 10.73 -25.27 20.27
N PRO A 252 10.74 -24.83 21.55
CA PRO A 252 10.01 -25.46 22.65
C PRO A 252 8.49 -25.50 22.47
N SER A 253 7.86 -26.47 23.13
CA SER A 253 6.48 -26.94 23.03
C SER A 253 5.43 -25.98 23.63
N GLY A 254 5.04 -24.95 22.88
CA GLY A 254 3.69 -24.34 22.99
C GLY A 254 2.76 -24.89 21.90
N PRO A 255 1.48 -24.46 21.81
CA PRO A 255 0.65 -24.71 20.63
C PRO A 255 1.38 -24.17 19.41
N ARG A 256 1.99 -25.08 18.65
CA ARG A 256 2.75 -24.70 17.46
C ARG A 256 1.76 -24.18 16.44
N ALA A 257 2.01 -22.98 15.94
CA ALA A 257 1.28 -22.48 14.80
C ALA A 257 1.51 -23.47 13.63
N GLY A 258 0.44 -24.11 13.15
CA GLY A 258 0.50 -24.87 11.90
C GLY A 258 1.07 -24.00 10.76
N PRO A 259 1.52 -24.62 9.66
CA PRO A 259 2.02 -23.88 8.52
C PRO A 259 1.00 -22.82 8.08
N VAL A 260 1.48 -21.72 7.50
CA VAL A 260 0.62 -20.64 6.97
C VAL A 260 -0.19 -21.13 5.75
N ASN A 261 -0.10 -22.42 5.42
CA ASN A 261 -0.86 -23.10 4.38
C ASN A 261 -2.37 -22.99 4.68
N GLY A 262 -3.10 -22.49 3.71
CA GLY A 262 -4.55 -22.30 3.75
C GLY A 262 -5.02 -21.82 2.38
N ALA A 263 -6.33 -21.95 2.11
CA ALA A 263 -6.89 -21.40 0.89
C ALA A 263 -6.57 -19.90 0.78
N SER A 264 -6.34 -19.44 -0.43
CA SER A 264 -6.17 -18.00 -0.64
C SER A 264 -7.49 -17.29 -0.37
N HIS A 265 -7.52 -16.37 0.59
CA HIS A 265 -8.69 -15.54 0.91
C HIS A 265 -8.38 -14.08 0.58
N GLY A 266 -9.14 -13.48 -0.33
CA GLY A 266 -9.10 -12.05 -0.56
C GLY A 266 -9.58 -11.29 0.67
N TYR A 267 -8.95 -10.17 0.99
CA TYR A 267 -9.51 -9.21 1.94
C TYR A 267 -9.77 -7.87 1.27
N VAL A 268 -10.87 -7.24 1.66
CA VAL A 268 -11.27 -5.91 1.15
C VAL A 268 -10.62 -4.86 2.02
N LEU A 269 -9.94 -3.90 1.40
CA LEU A 269 -9.57 -2.64 2.06
C LEU A 269 -10.65 -1.60 1.71
N PRO A 270 -11.59 -1.29 2.63
CA PRO A 270 -12.60 -0.27 2.38
C PRO A 270 -11.92 1.07 2.09
N ASN A 271 -12.46 1.82 1.12
CA ASN A 271 -11.99 3.13 0.64
C ASN A 271 -10.75 3.18 -0.26
N PHE A 272 -10.28 2.05 -0.79
CA PHE A 272 -9.21 2.08 -1.79
C PHE A 272 -9.79 2.01 -3.20
N LEU A 273 -10.01 3.19 -3.80
CA LEU A 273 -10.41 3.40 -5.20
C LEU A 273 -9.36 2.94 -6.24
N ALA A 274 -8.35 2.17 -5.83
CA ALA A 274 -7.38 1.61 -6.75
C ALA A 274 -7.69 0.10 -6.86
N PRO A 275 -8.14 -0.38 -8.03
CA PRO A 275 -8.48 -1.78 -8.22
C PRO A 275 -7.30 -2.68 -7.81
N PRO A 276 -7.55 -3.91 -7.34
CA PRO A 276 -6.50 -4.90 -7.15
C PRO A 276 -5.72 -5.02 -8.46
N VAL A 277 -4.46 -4.60 -8.44
CA VAL A 277 -3.54 -4.80 -9.55
C VAL A 277 -2.72 -6.05 -9.26
N ASP A 278 -2.45 -6.86 -10.29
CA ASP A 278 -1.72 -8.13 -10.17
C ASP A 278 -0.32 -8.00 -9.56
N SER A 279 0.22 -6.78 -9.47
CA SER A 279 1.49 -6.44 -8.83
C SER A 279 1.45 -6.43 -7.30
N HIS A 280 0.28 -6.63 -6.69
CA HIS A 280 0.10 -6.72 -5.23
C HIS A 280 -0.66 -7.99 -4.85
N ARG A 281 -0.41 -8.51 -3.65
CA ARG A 281 -1.01 -9.77 -3.20
C ARG A 281 -1.92 -9.60 -1.99
N TYR A 282 -3.23 -9.61 -2.24
CA TYR A 282 -4.32 -9.46 -1.26
C TYR A 282 -4.93 -10.78 -0.79
N THR A 283 -4.42 -11.92 -1.27
CA THR A 283 -5.17 -13.20 -1.25
C THR A 283 -4.54 -14.30 -0.43
N ALA A 284 -3.35 -14.13 0.15
CA ALA A 284 -2.74 -15.14 1.02
C ALA A 284 -2.61 -14.58 2.44
N PRO A 285 -2.47 -15.43 3.48
CA PRO A 285 -2.21 -14.91 4.80
C PRO A 285 -0.97 -14.03 4.75
N ALA A 286 -1.11 -12.82 5.27
CA ALA A 286 -0.08 -11.82 5.15
C ALA A 286 1.11 -12.13 6.05
N ILE A 287 2.32 -11.76 5.62
CA ILE A 287 3.42 -11.62 6.58
C ILE A 287 3.11 -10.41 7.47
N GLY A 288 3.16 -10.62 8.79
CA GLY A 288 2.95 -9.58 9.77
C GLY A 288 4.11 -8.62 9.94
N PHE A 289 3.86 -7.51 10.64
CA PHE A 289 4.93 -6.74 11.29
C PHE A 289 5.36 -7.38 12.61
N ASP A 290 4.47 -8.17 13.21
CA ASP A 290 4.71 -8.95 14.42
C ASP A 290 4.88 -10.43 14.10
N SER A 291 5.46 -11.11 15.08
CA SER A 291 5.95 -12.47 14.96
C SER A 291 4.83 -13.54 14.93
N ILE A 292 3.55 -13.15 14.88
CA ILE A 292 2.40 -14.07 14.74
C ILE A 292 2.51 -14.91 13.45
N GLY A 293 3.09 -14.32 12.40
CA GLY A 293 3.44 -15.04 11.16
C GLY A 293 4.65 -15.99 11.30
N ASP A 294 5.59 -15.68 12.20
CA ASP A 294 6.97 -16.19 12.14
C ASP A 294 7.48 -16.96 13.38
N SER A 295 6.95 -16.75 14.58
CA SER A 295 7.65 -17.08 15.84
C SER A 295 7.09 -18.23 16.66
N GLY A 296 6.35 -19.17 16.06
CA GLY A 296 6.03 -20.45 16.70
C GLY A 296 5.02 -20.41 17.87
N SER A 297 4.87 -19.28 18.58
CA SER A 297 3.83 -19.06 19.60
C SER A 297 2.70 -18.20 19.03
N LEU A 298 1.59 -18.86 18.70
CA LEU A 298 0.35 -18.24 18.25
C LEU A 298 -0.24 -17.26 19.29
N ILE A 299 0.04 -17.50 20.57
CA ILE A 299 -0.51 -16.73 21.69
C ILE A 299 0.31 -15.47 21.98
N ALA A 300 1.62 -15.49 21.74
CA ALA A 300 2.53 -14.39 22.11
C ALA A 300 2.10 -13.03 21.53
N GLY A 301 1.63 -13.00 20.27
CA GLY A 301 1.16 -11.75 19.67
C GLY A 301 -0.17 -11.25 20.20
N CYS A 302 -1.05 -12.14 20.67
CA CYS A 302 -2.34 -11.75 21.26
C CYS A 302 -2.15 -11.13 22.66
N VAL A 303 -1.20 -11.66 23.44
CA VAL A 303 -0.89 -11.22 24.82
C VAL A 303 -0.42 -9.77 24.87
N ALA A 304 0.23 -9.28 23.81
CA ALA A 304 0.70 -7.91 23.69
C ALA A 304 -0.43 -6.86 23.82
N CYS A 305 -1.66 -7.25 23.52
CA CYS A 305 -2.83 -6.37 23.62
C CYS A 305 -3.86 -6.90 24.64
N HIS A 306 -4.18 -8.20 24.57
CA HIS A 306 -5.27 -8.81 25.34
C HIS A 306 -4.86 -9.38 26.70
N GLY A 307 -3.58 -9.30 27.08
CA GLY A 307 -3.09 -9.85 28.34
C GLY A 307 -2.86 -11.37 28.27
N ALA A 308 -2.19 -11.91 29.29
CA ALA A 308 -1.71 -13.29 29.31
C ALA A 308 -2.85 -14.33 29.25
N ASP A 309 -3.95 -14.05 29.94
CA ASP A 309 -5.14 -14.89 30.02
C ASP A 309 -6.28 -14.41 29.09
N GLY A 310 -6.03 -13.37 28.28
CA GLY A 310 -7.06 -12.77 27.44
C GLY A 310 -8.07 -11.89 28.18
N ALA A 311 -7.87 -11.62 29.48
CA ALA A 311 -8.78 -10.79 30.28
C ALA A 311 -8.65 -9.27 30.00
N GLY A 312 -7.76 -8.89 29.09
CA GLY A 312 -7.40 -7.51 28.79
C GLY A 312 -6.40 -6.94 29.80
N ARG A 313 -6.24 -5.61 29.79
CA ARG A 313 -5.31 -4.89 30.66
C ARG A 313 -6.06 -3.84 31.47
N PRO A 314 -5.56 -3.44 32.66
CA PRO A 314 -6.24 -2.47 33.53
C PRO A 314 -6.63 -1.15 32.84
N SER A 315 -5.90 -0.74 31.80
CA SER A 315 -6.23 0.41 30.97
C SER A 315 -7.61 0.35 30.27
N GLY A 316 -8.19 -0.83 30.11
CA GLY A 316 -9.41 -1.04 29.32
C GLY A 316 -9.28 -0.79 27.81
N ALA A 317 -8.05 -0.57 27.31
CA ALA A 317 -7.79 -0.25 25.91
C ALA A 317 -8.09 -1.40 24.93
N PHE A 318 -8.05 -2.65 25.42
CA PHE A 318 -8.29 -3.84 24.62
C PHE A 318 -9.36 -4.70 25.29
N PRO A 319 -10.28 -5.30 24.51
CA PRO A 319 -11.36 -6.09 25.08
C PRO A 319 -10.86 -7.36 25.74
N ASN A 320 -11.61 -7.80 26.73
CA ASN A 320 -11.48 -9.12 27.32
C ASN A 320 -12.06 -10.17 26.38
N ILE A 321 -11.18 -10.99 25.80
CA ILE A 321 -11.53 -12.03 24.83
C ILE A 321 -11.78 -13.39 25.50
N ALA A 322 -11.37 -13.57 26.76
CA ALA A 322 -11.65 -14.77 27.54
C ALA A 322 -13.14 -14.94 27.89
N LEU A 323 -13.92 -13.86 27.82
CA LEU A 323 -15.38 -13.90 27.98
C LEU A 323 -16.09 -14.54 26.78
N LEU A 324 -15.46 -14.55 25.61
CA LEU A 324 -16.10 -14.89 24.35
C LEU A 324 -16.14 -16.41 24.16
N ASN A 325 -17.20 -16.90 23.51
CA ASN A 325 -17.29 -18.31 23.14
C ASN A 325 -16.52 -18.62 21.86
N LYS A 326 -16.22 -19.91 21.65
CA LYS A 326 -15.46 -20.41 20.49
C LYS A 326 -16.04 -19.94 19.15
N VAL A 327 -17.36 -20.05 18.97
CA VAL A 327 -18.05 -19.68 17.72
C VAL A 327 -17.83 -18.20 17.42
N TYR A 328 -18.06 -17.34 18.41
CA TYR A 328 -17.90 -15.90 18.25
C TYR A 328 -16.44 -15.49 17.99
N ILE A 329 -15.46 -16.09 18.67
CA ILE A 329 -14.04 -15.78 18.44
C ILE A 329 -13.66 -16.12 17.00
N ARG A 330 -14.03 -17.32 16.53
CA ARG A 330 -13.78 -17.76 15.16
C ARG A 330 -14.41 -16.81 14.15
N ASP A 331 -15.69 -16.48 14.33
CA ASP A 331 -16.42 -15.64 13.38
C ASP A 331 -15.90 -14.20 13.39
N ALA A 332 -15.51 -13.68 14.56
CA ALA A 332 -14.90 -12.36 14.69
C ALA A 332 -13.53 -12.30 13.98
N LEU A 333 -12.64 -13.26 14.22
CA LEU A 333 -11.32 -13.31 13.58
C LEU A 333 -11.44 -13.46 12.07
N THR A 334 -12.33 -14.34 11.59
CA THR A 334 -12.61 -14.49 10.15
C THR A 334 -13.15 -13.20 9.53
N SER A 335 -14.06 -12.51 10.23
CA SER A 335 -14.63 -11.26 9.73
C SER A 335 -13.62 -10.12 9.69
N PHE A 336 -12.72 -10.04 10.68
CA PHE A 336 -11.59 -9.10 10.65
C PHE A 336 -10.63 -9.44 9.51
N ARG A 337 -10.27 -10.71 9.35
CA ARG A 337 -9.36 -11.20 8.30
C ARG A 337 -9.86 -10.81 6.92
N ASN A 338 -11.14 -11.03 6.65
CA ASN A 338 -11.73 -10.79 5.32
C ASN A 338 -12.14 -9.32 5.11
N GLY A 339 -12.12 -8.50 6.17
CA GLY A 339 -12.50 -7.09 6.13
C GLY A 339 -14.00 -6.82 6.23
N THR A 340 -14.84 -7.85 6.44
CA THR A 340 -16.29 -7.68 6.66
C THR A 340 -16.60 -7.06 8.02
N ARG A 341 -15.71 -7.25 9.00
CA ARG A 341 -15.69 -6.46 10.24
C ARG A 341 -14.49 -5.51 10.19
N GLN A 342 -14.75 -4.20 10.17
CA GLN A 342 -13.70 -3.19 10.07
C GLN A 342 -12.96 -3.00 11.40
N SER A 343 -11.63 -2.97 11.36
CA SER A 343 -10.78 -2.53 12.48
C SER A 343 -9.37 -2.24 12.00
N GLY A 344 -8.88 -1.02 12.22
CA GLY A 344 -7.48 -0.66 11.95
C GLY A 344 -6.46 -1.41 12.81
N TYR A 345 -6.89 -2.02 13.92
CA TYR A 345 -6.04 -2.81 14.81
C TYR A 345 -6.15 -4.30 14.52
N MET A 346 -7.36 -4.87 14.61
CA MET A 346 -7.53 -6.33 14.54
C MET A 346 -7.43 -6.88 13.12
N GLN A 347 -7.73 -6.09 12.07
CA GLN A 347 -7.56 -6.56 10.70
C GLN A 347 -6.10 -6.87 10.40
N THR A 348 -5.16 -6.04 10.86
CA THR A 348 -3.71 -6.22 10.61
C THR A 348 -3.15 -7.47 11.28
N VAL A 349 -3.79 -7.93 12.36
CA VAL A 349 -3.50 -9.18 13.06
C VAL A 349 -4.17 -10.36 12.34
N ALA A 350 -5.48 -10.25 12.08
CA ALA A 350 -6.29 -11.36 11.58
C ALA A 350 -5.95 -11.79 10.14
N VAL A 351 -5.50 -10.85 9.29
CA VAL A 351 -5.03 -11.16 7.92
C VAL A 351 -3.85 -12.12 7.85
N GLN A 352 -3.15 -12.35 8.96
CA GLN A 352 -2.02 -13.28 9.05
C GLN A 352 -2.44 -14.69 9.45
N LEU A 353 -3.72 -14.91 9.78
CA LEU A 353 -4.21 -16.16 10.35
C LEU A 353 -4.82 -17.06 9.28
N SER A 354 -4.33 -18.30 9.19
CA SER A 354 -5.01 -19.39 8.49
C SER A 354 -6.24 -19.87 9.28
N ASP A 355 -7.11 -20.64 8.63
CA ASP A 355 -8.31 -21.22 9.27
C ASP A 355 -7.95 -22.08 10.49
N ASP A 356 -6.92 -22.92 10.37
CA ASP A 356 -6.43 -23.75 11.47
C ASP A 356 -5.95 -22.91 12.67
N ARG A 357 -5.27 -21.79 12.40
CA ARG A 357 -4.81 -20.86 13.45
C ARG A 357 -5.99 -20.15 14.11
N ILE A 358 -6.99 -19.73 13.34
CA ILE A 358 -8.22 -19.15 13.89
C ILE A 358 -8.93 -20.18 14.78
N ALA A 359 -9.06 -21.42 14.32
CA ALA A 359 -9.68 -22.49 15.10
C ALA A 359 -8.93 -22.75 16.41
N ALA A 360 -7.60 -22.87 16.36
CA ALA A 360 -6.76 -23.07 17.54
C ALA A 360 -6.84 -21.91 18.54
N LEU A 361 -6.85 -20.65 18.06
CA LEU A 361 -7.04 -19.47 18.90
C LEU A 361 -8.42 -19.44 19.54
N ALA A 362 -9.46 -19.80 18.79
CA ALA A 362 -10.83 -19.85 19.29
C ALA A 362 -10.98 -20.91 20.39
N ASP A 363 -10.37 -22.08 20.22
CA ASP A 363 -10.33 -23.13 21.24
C ASP A 363 -9.57 -22.69 22.50
N TYR A 364 -8.37 -22.13 22.31
CA TYR A 364 -7.55 -21.68 23.42
C TYR A 364 -8.25 -20.60 24.27
N TYR A 365 -8.75 -19.53 23.64
CA TYR A 365 -9.35 -18.42 24.38
C TYR A 365 -10.72 -18.76 24.98
N ALA A 366 -11.51 -19.63 24.34
CA ALA A 366 -12.77 -20.09 24.90
C ALA A 366 -12.59 -21.00 26.13
N SER A 367 -11.40 -21.62 26.30
CA SER A 367 -11.08 -22.42 27.48
C SER A 367 -10.47 -21.63 28.63
N GLN A 368 -10.17 -20.33 28.45
CA GLN A 368 -9.59 -19.52 29.51
C GLN A 368 -10.60 -19.24 30.64
N PRO A 369 -10.15 -19.06 31.89
CA PRO A 369 -11.02 -18.66 32.98
C PRO A 369 -11.73 -17.33 32.68
N ARG A 370 -13.06 -17.32 32.77
CA ARG A 370 -13.86 -16.11 32.58
C ARG A 370 -13.73 -15.22 33.81
N ARG A 371 -12.99 -14.13 33.68
CA ARG A 371 -12.77 -13.14 34.74
C ARG A 371 -13.34 -11.80 34.32
N GLN A 372 -13.89 -11.07 35.28
CA GLN A 372 -14.29 -9.69 35.08
C GLN A 372 -13.05 -8.84 34.78
N SER A 373 -13.16 -7.95 33.79
CA SER A 373 -12.04 -7.15 33.30
C SER A 373 -11.63 -6.06 34.30
N MET A 374 -12.59 -5.53 35.06
CA MET A 374 -12.34 -4.58 36.15
C MET A 374 -13.50 -4.56 37.15
N LYS A 375 -13.19 -4.30 38.42
CA LYS A 375 -14.20 -4.05 39.45
C LYS A 375 -14.74 -2.63 39.28
N LEU A 376 -16.06 -2.48 39.18
CA LEU A 376 -16.74 -1.20 39.01
C LEU A 376 -17.73 -0.97 40.14
N ALA A 377 -17.91 0.29 40.52
CA ALA A 377 -18.98 0.75 41.39
C ALA A 377 -19.74 1.92 40.71
N PRO A 378 -20.53 1.66 39.65
CA PRO A 378 -21.24 2.73 38.95
C PRO A 378 -22.36 3.32 39.81
N ALA A 379 -22.76 4.56 39.51
CA ALA A 379 -23.85 5.23 40.21
C ALA A 379 -25.16 4.40 40.15
N PRO A 380 -25.93 4.28 41.25
CA PRO A 380 -27.15 3.45 41.28
C PRO A 380 -28.15 3.74 40.16
N ALA A 381 -28.34 5.03 39.82
CA ALA A 381 -29.23 5.43 38.73
C ALA A 381 -28.79 4.90 37.35
N MET A 382 -27.47 4.85 37.08
CA MET A 382 -26.94 4.30 35.83
C MET A 382 -27.08 2.78 35.78
N LEU A 383 -26.86 2.09 36.92
CA LEU A 383 -27.11 0.64 37.01
C LEU A 383 -28.59 0.31 36.82
N ALA A 384 -29.50 1.08 37.41
CA ALA A 384 -30.94 0.87 37.27
C ALA A 384 -31.40 1.06 35.81
N LEU A 385 -30.96 2.15 35.15
CA LEU A 385 -31.24 2.40 33.73
C LEU A 385 -30.66 1.29 32.84
N GLY A 386 -29.39 0.93 33.03
CA GLY A 386 -28.74 -0.12 32.26
C GLY A 386 -29.41 -1.49 32.44
N ARG A 387 -29.84 -1.81 33.67
CA ARG A 387 -30.60 -3.03 33.97
C ARG A 387 -31.93 -3.05 33.24
N GLN A 388 -32.69 -1.95 33.30
CA GLN A 388 -34.00 -1.82 32.65
C GLN A 388 -33.91 -2.07 31.14
N LEU A 389 -32.94 -1.46 30.45
CA LEU A 389 -32.72 -1.69 29.03
C LEU A 389 -32.23 -3.13 28.74
N ALA A 390 -31.42 -3.69 29.63
CA ALA A 390 -30.90 -5.04 29.48
C ALA A 390 -31.99 -6.11 29.63
N THR A 391 -32.95 -5.94 30.54
CA THR A 391 -34.00 -6.94 30.84
C THR A 391 -35.29 -6.71 30.07
N ASP A 392 -35.71 -5.46 29.94
CA ASP A 392 -37.04 -5.10 29.47
C ASP A 392 -36.98 -4.41 28.10
N GLY A 393 -35.86 -3.75 27.79
CA GLY A 393 -35.71 -2.91 26.61
C GLY A 393 -36.63 -1.68 26.65
N ASP A 394 -36.97 -1.14 25.49
CA ASP A 394 -37.99 -0.12 25.29
C ASP A 394 -38.70 -0.40 23.96
N ALA A 395 -39.79 -1.18 24.03
CA ALA A 395 -40.55 -1.58 22.86
C ALA A 395 -41.13 -0.39 22.08
N LYS A 396 -41.48 0.72 22.76
CA LYS A 396 -42.03 1.92 22.10
C LYS A 396 -41.01 2.58 21.18
N ARG A 397 -39.73 2.51 21.55
CA ARG A 397 -38.60 2.94 20.73
C ARG A 397 -37.97 1.81 19.93
N GLY A 398 -38.57 0.63 19.88
CA GLY A 398 -38.02 -0.52 19.16
C GLY A 398 -36.67 -1.02 19.70
N ILE A 399 -36.39 -0.82 20.99
CA ILE A 399 -35.21 -1.37 21.67
C ILE A 399 -35.63 -2.69 22.33
N GLY A 400 -35.22 -3.82 21.77
CA GLY A 400 -35.40 -5.12 22.40
C GLY A 400 -34.50 -5.28 23.64
N ALA A 401 -34.92 -6.15 24.57
CA ALA A 401 -34.12 -6.53 25.73
C ALA A 401 -32.80 -7.19 25.30
N CYS A 402 -31.68 -6.67 25.82
CA CYS A 402 -30.35 -7.16 25.45
C CYS A 402 -30.15 -8.62 25.88
N SER A 403 -30.71 -8.99 27.04
CA SER A 403 -30.58 -10.33 27.65
C SER A 403 -31.16 -11.45 26.78
N THR A 404 -32.13 -11.16 25.91
CA THR A 404 -32.75 -12.13 24.99
C THR A 404 -31.73 -12.77 24.05
N CYS A 405 -30.67 -12.05 23.67
CA CYS A 405 -29.59 -12.57 22.83
C CYS A 405 -28.26 -12.71 23.60
N HIS A 406 -27.96 -11.78 24.51
CA HIS A 406 -26.65 -11.68 25.17
C HIS A 406 -26.59 -12.28 26.58
N GLY A 407 -27.70 -12.82 27.12
CA GLY A 407 -27.72 -13.51 28.41
C GLY A 407 -26.85 -14.79 28.41
N ALA A 408 -26.47 -15.26 29.61
CA ALA A 408 -25.55 -16.40 29.77
C ALA A 408 -25.95 -17.66 29.00
N GLU A 409 -27.25 -17.94 28.90
CA GLU A 409 -27.81 -19.08 28.14
C GLU A 409 -27.97 -18.78 26.64
N GLY A 410 -28.29 -17.54 26.28
CA GLY A 410 -28.50 -17.11 24.89
C GLY A 410 -27.21 -16.90 24.10
N ALA A 411 -26.12 -16.51 24.77
CA ALA A 411 -24.85 -16.17 24.15
C ALA A 411 -24.09 -17.39 23.59
N SER A 412 -24.13 -18.54 24.29
CA SER A 412 -23.28 -19.69 23.97
C SER A 412 -23.70 -20.49 22.71
N PRO A 413 -24.99 -20.88 22.50
CA PRO A 413 -25.35 -21.76 21.37
C PRO A 413 -25.56 -21.02 20.05
N LYS A 414 -25.92 -19.73 20.10
CA LYS A 414 -26.33 -18.93 18.93
C LYS A 414 -25.23 -18.01 18.39
N GLY A 415 -24.02 -18.09 18.94
CA GLY A 415 -22.88 -17.28 18.49
C GLY A 415 -22.98 -15.80 18.85
N PHE A 416 -23.81 -15.39 19.83
CA PHE A 416 -23.78 -14.00 20.34
C PHE A 416 -22.62 -13.81 21.32
N SER A 417 -22.10 -12.59 21.42
CA SER A 417 -21.05 -12.30 22.41
C SER A 417 -21.60 -12.23 23.82
N ALA A 418 -20.89 -12.84 24.78
CA ALA A 418 -21.08 -12.56 26.19
C ALA A 418 -20.60 -11.13 26.51
N LEU A 419 -21.38 -10.41 27.32
CA LEU A 419 -21.12 -9.01 27.68
C LEU A 419 -20.68 -8.85 29.16
N ASP A 420 -21.11 -9.77 30.02
CA ASP A 420 -20.86 -9.73 31.46
C ASP A 420 -19.36 -9.68 31.77
N GLY A 421 -18.96 -8.63 32.48
CA GLY A 421 -17.60 -8.41 32.93
C GLY A 421 -16.66 -7.81 31.89
N GLN A 422 -17.15 -7.40 30.72
CA GLN A 422 -16.35 -6.69 29.70
C GLN A 422 -16.01 -5.25 30.13
N PHE A 423 -15.06 -4.60 29.48
CA PHE A 423 -14.81 -3.17 29.71
C PHE A 423 -15.98 -2.29 29.26
N PRO A 424 -16.44 -1.32 30.08
CA PRO A 424 -17.58 -0.49 29.75
C PRO A 424 -17.29 0.41 28.54
N GLY A 425 -16.07 0.96 28.44
CA GLY A 425 -15.66 1.76 27.29
C GLY A 425 -15.68 0.97 25.99
N TYR A 426 -15.23 -0.30 26.01
CA TYR A 426 -15.32 -1.16 24.83
C TYR A 426 -16.78 -1.43 24.43
N LEU A 427 -17.64 -1.78 25.38
CA LEU A 427 -19.06 -2.02 25.10
C LEU A 427 -19.74 -0.79 24.50
N ALA A 428 -19.50 0.38 25.08
CA ALA A 428 -20.05 1.66 24.61
C ALA A 428 -19.57 1.97 23.19
N GLU A 429 -18.27 1.78 22.92
CA GLU A 429 -17.70 1.99 21.59
C GLU A 429 -18.31 1.04 20.56
N GLN A 430 -18.48 -0.25 20.90
CA GLN A 430 -19.11 -1.19 19.96
C GLN A 430 -20.57 -0.81 19.65
N LEU A 431 -21.35 -0.36 20.64
CA LEU A 431 -22.71 0.12 20.42
C LEU A 431 -22.73 1.37 19.52
N LYS A 432 -21.80 2.31 19.73
CA LYS A 432 -21.66 3.49 18.87
C LYS A 432 -21.30 3.12 17.42
N LEU A 433 -20.41 2.15 17.23
CA LEU A 433 -20.05 1.63 15.90
C LEU A 433 -21.23 0.93 15.20
N PHE A 434 -22.07 0.20 15.94
CA PHE A 434 -23.32 -0.36 15.41
C PHE A 434 -24.31 0.75 15.03
N ARG A 435 -24.45 1.78 15.87
CA ARG A 435 -25.35 2.92 15.64
C ARG A 435 -25.05 3.64 14.34
N ILE A 436 -23.77 3.86 14.02
CA ILE A 436 -23.35 4.57 12.80
C ILE A 436 -23.14 3.63 11.60
N GLY A 437 -23.40 2.33 11.74
CA GLY A 437 -23.26 1.35 10.65
C GLY A 437 -21.83 1.02 10.23
N VAL A 438 -20.81 1.41 11.00
CA VAL A 438 -19.42 0.96 10.76
C VAL A 438 -19.27 -0.52 11.12
N ARG A 439 -20.06 -0.99 12.09
CA ARG A 439 -20.17 -2.39 12.47
C ARG A 439 -21.60 -2.86 12.25
N GLY A 440 -21.79 -4.10 11.76
CA GLY A 440 -23.13 -4.67 11.64
C GLY A 440 -23.93 -4.14 10.45
N ALA A 441 -23.27 -3.66 9.40
CA ALA A 441 -23.92 -3.18 8.18
C ALA A 441 -24.46 -4.32 7.30
N GLU A 442 -24.07 -5.56 7.58
CA GLU A 442 -24.52 -6.73 6.86
C GLU A 442 -26.03 -7.00 7.05
N PRO A 443 -26.74 -7.45 5.99
CA PRO A 443 -28.15 -7.85 6.09
C PRO A 443 -28.35 -8.90 7.18
N GLY A 444 -29.37 -8.70 8.04
CA GLY A 444 -29.70 -9.63 9.13
C GLY A 444 -29.06 -9.30 10.49
N ASN A 445 -28.20 -8.28 10.58
CA ASN A 445 -27.66 -7.83 11.86
C ASN A 445 -28.73 -7.12 12.71
N SER A 446 -29.02 -7.66 13.90
CA SER A 446 -30.04 -7.09 14.81
C SER A 446 -29.54 -5.90 15.64
N MET A 447 -28.22 -5.72 15.82
CA MET A 447 -27.66 -4.70 16.71
C MET A 447 -27.70 -3.29 16.12
N GLY A 448 -27.54 -3.15 14.79
CA GLY A 448 -27.58 -1.84 14.14
C GLY A 448 -28.88 -1.05 14.40
N PRO A 449 -30.07 -1.63 14.12
CA PRO A 449 -31.35 -0.99 14.45
C PRO A 449 -31.52 -0.67 15.95
N LEU A 450 -31.16 -1.60 16.84
CA LEU A 450 -31.26 -1.40 18.29
C LEU A 450 -30.38 -0.24 18.77
N ALA A 451 -29.12 -0.20 18.32
CA ALA A 451 -28.16 0.82 18.72
C ALA A 451 -28.52 2.22 18.22
N ARG A 452 -29.24 2.33 17.09
CA ARG A 452 -29.73 3.63 16.56
C ARG A 452 -30.76 4.31 17.45
N ASN A 453 -31.50 3.55 18.23
CA ASN A 453 -32.56 4.09 19.08
C ASN A 453 -32.10 4.38 20.53
N LEU A 454 -30.87 3.98 20.88
CA LEU A 454 -30.23 4.29 22.16
C LEU A 454 -29.61 5.69 22.16
N THR A 455 -29.87 6.44 23.22
CA THR A 455 -29.15 7.68 23.53
C THR A 455 -27.74 7.38 24.07
N ASP A 456 -26.85 8.38 24.07
CA ASP A 456 -25.49 8.20 24.63
C ASP A 456 -25.52 7.80 26.11
N ARG A 457 -26.40 8.41 26.91
CA ARG A 457 -26.58 8.06 28.32
C ARG A 457 -27.02 6.60 28.51
N GLU A 458 -27.87 6.10 27.63
CA GLU A 458 -28.36 4.71 27.67
C GLU A 458 -27.29 3.72 27.23
N ILE A 459 -26.50 4.05 26.21
CA ILE A 459 -25.31 3.29 25.81
C ILE A 459 -24.34 3.17 26.98
N ASP A 460 -24.06 4.28 27.67
CA ASP A 460 -23.16 4.28 28.83
C ASP A 460 -23.76 3.45 29.98
N ALA A 461 -25.06 3.60 30.24
CA ALA A 461 -25.75 2.86 31.31
C ALA A 461 -25.74 1.34 31.09
N VAL A 462 -26.11 0.87 29.90
CA VAL A 462 -26.11 -0.58 29.59
C VAL A 462 -24.69 -1.15 29.58
N SER A 463 -23.71 -0.36 29.13
CA SER A 463 -22.29 -0.74 29.14
C SER A 463 -21.75 -0.87 30.57
N LEU A 464 -22.05 0.08 31.45
CA LEU A 464 -21.69 0.02 32.86
C LEU A 464 -22.37 -1.15 33.58
N TYR A 465 -23.64 -1.40 33.27
CA TYR A 465 -24.40 -2.52 33.83
C TYR A 465 -23.75 -3.87 33.49
N TYR A 466 -23.50 -4.16 32.22
CA TYR A 466 -22.86 -5.41 31.80
C TYR A 466 -21.41 -5.51 32.30
N ALA A 467 -20.67 -4.41 32.30
CA ALA A 467 -19.31 -4.40 32.80
C ALA A 467 -19.22 -4.70 34.31
N ALA A 468 -20.20 -4.27 35.10
CA ALA A 468 -20.26 -4.51 36.54
C ALA A 468 -20.68 -5.95 36.91
N ARG A 469 -21.28 -6.70 36.00
CA ARG A 469 -21.73 -8.08 36.23
C ARG A 469 -20.56 -9.08 36.23
N MET A 470 -20.69 -10.12 37.06
CA MET A 470 -19.75 -11.24 37.02
C MET A 470 -19.98 -12.09 35.77
N PRO A 471 -18.93 -12.54 35.07
CA PRO A 471 -19.06 -13.44 33.93
C PRO A 471 -19.85 -14.69 34.28
N GLY A 472 -20.85 -15.03 33.47
CA GLY A 472 -21.70 -16.21 33.69
C GLY A 472 -22.76 -16.02 34.78
N ALA A 473 -22.95 -14.80 35.30
CA ALA A 473 -24.08 -14.50 36.17
C ALA A 473 -25.41 -14.88 35.45
N PRO A 474 -26.40 -15.42 36.18
CA PRO A 474 -27.70 -15.76 35.61
C PRO A 474 -28.29 -14.61 34.80
N ALA A 475 -29.07 -14.95 33.77
CA ALA A 475 -29.79 -13.97 32.98
C ALA A 475 -30.63 -13.09 33.94
N PRO A 476 -30.51 -11.76 33.83
CA PRO A 476 -31.25 -10.88 34.72
C PRO A 476 -32.75 -11.03 34.47
N GLN A 477 -33.50 -11.27 35.54
CA GLN A 477 -34.96 -11.40 35.46
C GLN A 477 -35.63 -10.02 35.38
N PRO A 478 -36.77 -9.90 34.66
CA PRO A 478 -37.59 -8.70 34.65
C PRO A 478 -37.97 -8.28 36.06
N ALA A 479 -38.09 -6.98 36.34
CA ALA A 479 -38.39 -6.51 37.69
C ALA A 479 -39.73 -7.05 38.26
N ALA A 480 -40.68 -7.40 37.38
CA ALA A 480 -42.01 -7.90 37.76
C ALA A 480 -42.04 -9.33 38.33
N SER A 481 -40.97 -10.13 38.18
CA SER A 481 -40.94 -11.52 38.69
C SER A 481 -40.39 -11.64 40.11
N LEU A 482 -39.91 -10.54 40.72
CA LEU A 482 -39.32 -10.54 42.07
C LEU A 482 -40.30 -10.15 43.18
N SER A 483 -41.54 -9.79 42.84
CA SER A 483 -42.58 -9.34 43.79
C SER A 483 -43.54 -10.46 44.23
N GLY A 484 -43.17 -11.73 44.07
CA GLY A 484 -44.00 -12.89 44.40
C GLY A 484 -43.34 -13.90 45.36
N GLY A 485 -42.60 -13.41 46.36
CA GLY A 485 -41.93 -14.23 47.38
C GLY A 485 -42.34 -13.81 48.79
#